data_AF-A0A7K2WRA0-F1
#
_entry.id   AF-A0A7K2WRA0-F1
#
_cell.length_a   1.000
_cell.length_b   1.000
_cell.length_c   1.000
_cell.angle_alpha   90.00
_cell.angle_beta   90.00
_cell.angle_gamma   90.00
#
_symmetry.space_group_name_H-M   'P 1'
#
loop_
_entity.id
_entity.type
_entity.pdbx_description
1 polymer ?
#
loop_
_entity_poly.entity_id
_entity_poly.type
_entity_poly.pdbx_seq_one_letter_code
_entity_poly.pdbx_strand_id
1 'polypeptide(L)' 'AVRALRAEGVRRVAVAPYVIAPGRLPDRIAAGAAEGGADVLAEVLGPAPELAKLLLARYDEEGAIPSPALALHGRAS' A
#
# COMPACT_ATOMS: atom_id res chain seq x y z
N ALA A 1 2.03 -13.49 15.09
CA ALA A 1 0.90 -13.64 14.16
C ALA A 1 0.87 -15.04 13.55
N VAL A 2 1.75 -15.40 12.62
CA VAL A 2 1.73 -16.71 11.95
C VAL A 2 1.78 -17.89 12.94
N ARG A 3 2.70 -17.90 13.92
CA ARG A 3 2.74 -18.93 14.97
C ARG A 3 1.44 -19.05 15.78
N ALA A 4 0.77 -17.92 16.04
CA ALA A 4 -0.51 -17.93 16.76
C ALA A 4 -1.62 -18.56 15.91
N LEU A 5 -1.71 -18.18 14.63
CA LEU A 5 -2.63 -18.81 13.67
C LEU A 5 -2.38 -20.33 13.56
N ARG A 6 -1.11 -20.74 13.57
CA ARG A 6 -0.76 -22.18 13.60
C ARG A 6 -1.22 -22.87 14.88
N ALA A 7 -1.01 -22.24 16.05
CA ALA A 7 -1.50 -22.77 17.32
C ALA A 7 -3.04 -22.86 17.39
N GLU A 8 -3.74 -21.98 16.68
CA GLU A 8 -5.20 -22.01 16.49
C GLU A 8 -5.66 -23.07 15.47
N GLY A 9 -4.75 -23.84 14.88
CA GLY A 9 -5.06 -24.92 13.94
C GLY A 9 -5.27 -24.47 12.49
N VAL A 10 -4.91 -23.22 12.14
CA VAL A 10 -5.00 -22.73 10.76
C VAL A 10 -4.04 -23.54 9.87
N ARG A 11 -4.60 -24.24 8.89
CA ARG A 11 -3.86 -25.17 8.01
C ARG A 11 -3.08 -24.48 6.91
N ARG A 12 -3.51 -23.30 6.45
CA ARG A 12 -2.80 -22.50 5.45
C ARG A 12 -2.77 -21.03 5.85
N VAL A 13 -1.59 -20.43 5.87
CA VAL A 13 -1.34 -19.04 6.24
C VAL A 13 -0.56 -18.38 5.11
N ALA A 14 -1.15 -17.34 4.52
CA ALA A 14 -0.47 -16.45 3.58
C ALA A 14 -0.17 -15.11 4.27
N VAL A 15 0.99 -14.53 3.96
CA VAL A 15 1.38 -13.19 4.41
C VAL A 15 1.52 -12.31 3.17
N ALA A 16 0.80 -11.19 3.15
CA ALA A 16 0.88 -10.22 2.06
C ALA A 16 1.33 -8.87 2.63
N PRO A 17 2.61 -8.49 2.47
CA PRO A 17 3.11 -7.19 2.92
C PRO A 17 2.42 -6.04 2.17
N TYR A 18 1.69 -5.19 2.89
CA TYR A 18 1.15 -3.95 2.31
C TYR A 18 2.18 -2.82 2.44
N VAL A 19 3.29 -2.98 1.73
CA VAL A 19 4.41 -2.04 1.68
C VAL A 19 4.83 -1.80 0.23
N ILE A 20 5.24 -0.57 -0.07
CA ILE A 20 5.46 -0.15 -1.47
C ILE A 20 6.80 -0.62 -2.00
N ALA A 21 7.88 -0.45 -1.23
CA ALA A 21 9.24 -0.64 -1.71
C ALA A 21 10.01 -1.67 -0.85
N PRO A 22 11.03 -2.34 -1.41
CA PRO A 22 11.96 -3.17 -0.65
C PRO A 22 12.68 -2.40 0.45
N GLY A 23 13.19 -3.13 1.45
CA GLY A 23 13.99 -2.58 2.54
C GLY A 23 13.72 -3.26 3.88
N ARG A 24 14.24 -2.65 4.95
CA ARG A 24 14.31 -3.29 6.27
C ARG A 24 12.97 -3.79 6.83
N LEU A 25 11.87 -3.07 6.57
CA LEU A 25 10.55 -3.48 7.06
C LEU A 25 10.05 -4.77 6.35
N PRO A 26 9.91 -4.81 5.01
CA PRO A 26 9.56 -6.05 4.32
C PRO A 26 10.51 -7.20 4.61
N ASP A 27 11.82 -6.96 4.77
CA ASP A 27 12.78 -8.02 5.11
C ASP A 27 12.46 -8.67 6.46
N ARG A 28 12.12 -7.87 7.47
CA ARG A 28 11.73 -8.37 8.79
C ARG A 28 10.38 -9.10 8.76
N ILE A 29 9.45 -8.66 7.92
CA ILE A 29 8.17 -9.35 7.71
C ILE A 29 8.42 -10.71 7.07
N ALA A 30 9.26 -10.78 6.04
CA ALA A 30 9.62 -12.01 5.36
C ALA A 30 10.27 -13.02 6.33
N ALA A 31 11.27 -12.58 7.10
CA ALA A 31 11.91 -13.41 8.12
C ALA A 31 10.90 -13.93 9.16
N GLY A 32 10.07 -13.04 9.72
CA GLY A 32 9.06 -13.42 10.70
C GLY A 32 7.96 -14.34 10.15
N ALA A 33 7.61 -14.21 8.87
CA ALA A 33 6.66 -15.10 8.18
C ALA A 33 7.25 -16.50 7.98
N ALA A 34 8.51 -16.58 7.53
CA ALA A 34 9.23 -17.83 7.35
C ALA A 34 9.42 -18.58 8.70
N GLU A 35 9.95 -17.89 9.72
CA GLU A 35 10.08 -18.44 11.08
C GLU A 35 8.74 -18.83 11.72
N GLY A 36 7.66 -18.20 11.26
CA GLY A 36 6.31 -18.50 11.72
C GLY A 36 5.68 -19.71 11.03
N GLY A 37 6.24 -20.18 9.92
CA GLY A 37 5.69 -21.25 9.11
C GLY A 37 4.55 -20.79 8.19
N ALA A 38 4.66 -19.61 7.57
CA ALA A 38 3.75 -19.19 6.52
C ALA A 38 3.94 -20.06 5.27
N ASP A 39 2.85 -20.40 4.57
CA ASP A 39 2.90 -21.21 3.35
C ASP A 39 3.16 -20.35 2.11
N VAL A 40 2.71 -19.10 2.14
CA VAL A 40 2.86 -18.15 1.03
C VAL A 40 3.26 -16.79 1.59
N LEU A 41 4.24 -16.18 0.94
CA LEU A 41 4.61 -14.79 1.14
C LEU A 41 4.45 -14.08 -0.20
N ALA A 42 3.67 -13.00 -0.23
CA ALA A 42 3.61 -12.14 -1.40
C ALA A 42 4.79 -11.16 -1.42
N GLU A 43 5.15 -10.70 -2.62
CA GLU A 43 6.10 -9.62 -2.81
C GLU A 43 5.56 -8.28 -2.25
N VAL A 44 6.45 -7.30 -2.12
CA VAL A 44 6.04 -5.90 -1.92
C VAL A 44 5.19 -5.42 -3.10
N LEU A 45 4.38 -4.38 -2.91
CA LEU A 45 3.52 -3.85 -3.98
C LEU A 45 4.33 -3.43 -5.21
N GLY A 46 5.53 -2.88 -4.97
CA GLY A 46 6.46 -2.51 -6.03
C GLY A 46 5.84 -1.53 -7.03
N PRO A 47 6.28 -1.56 -8.30
CA PRO A 47 5.78 -0.68 -9.35
C PRO A 47 4.44 -1.19 -9.94
N ALA A 48 3.47 -1.54 -9.09
CA ALA A 48 2.15 -1.98 -9.54
C ALA A 48 1.41 -0.85 -10.30
N PRO A 49 0.88 -1.10 -11.51
CA PRO A 49 0.10 -0.12 -12.26
C PRO A 49 -1.06 0.48 -11.46
N GLU A 50 -1.68 -0.32 -10.60
CA GLU A 50 -2.77 0.08 -9.71
C GLU A 50 -2.30 1.11 -8.67
N LEU A 51 -1.08 0.95 -8.15
CA LEU A 51 -0.49 1.91 -7.21
C LEU A 51 -0.20 3.25 -7.90
N ALA A 52 0.31 3.22 -9.13
CA ALA A 52 0.52 4.44 -9.93
C ALA A 52 -0.80 5.18 -10.19
N LYS A 53 -1.85 4.46 -10.60
CA LYS A 53 -3.20 5.04 -10.81
C LYS A 53 -3.75 5.63 -9.52
N LEU A 54 -3.58 4.95 -8.39
CA LEU A 54 -4.03 5.44 -7.09
C LEU A 54 -3.31 6.74 -6.69
N LEU A 55 -1.99 6.80 -6.89
CA LEU A 55 -1.21 7.99 -6.58
C LEU A 55 -1.66 9.20 -7.41
N LEU A 56 -1.94 9.00 -8.71
CA LEU A 56 -2.47 10.06 -9.57
C LEU A 56 -3.86 10.51 -9.11
N ALA A 57 -4.77 9.56 -8.82
CA ALA A 57 -6.10 9.90 -8.32
C ALA A 57 -6.05 10.71 -7.01
N ARG A 58 -5.16 10.35 -6.08
CA ARG A 58 -4.96 11.09 -4.82
C ARG A 58 -4.35 12.47 -5.04
N TYR A 59 -3.40 12.57 -5.96
CA TYR A 59 -2.84 13.85 -6.35
C TYR A 59 -3.91 14.76 -6.95
N ASP A 60 -4.81 14.24 -7.78
CA ASP A 60 -5.91 15.02 -8.37
C ASP A 60 -6.98 15.40 -7.34
N GLU A 61 -7.27 14.52 -6.36
CA GLU A 61 -8.17 14.79 -5.23
C GLU A 61 -7.69 16.00 -4.39
N GLU A 62 -6.38 16.14 -4.17
CA GLU A 62 -5.78 17.29 -3.46
C GLU A 62 -5.41 18.46 -4.40
N GLY A 63 -5.16 18.15 -5.67
CA GLY A 63 -4.74 19.04 -6.76
C GLY A 63 -5.87 19.87 -7.36
N ALA A 64 -7.10 19.70 -6.89
CA ALA A 64 -8.14 20.72 -6.98
C ALA A 64 -7.80 21.95 -6.10
N ILE A 65 -6.57 22.46 -6.19
CA ILE A 65 -6.29 23.85 -5.87
C ILE A 65 -7.03 24.64 -6.96
N PRO A 66 -8.06 25.44 -6.62
CA PRO A 66 -8.77 26.21 -7.62
C PRO A 66 -7.76 27.07 -8.38
N SER A 67 -7.70 26.88 -9.69
CA SER A 67 -6.86 27.68 -10.55
C SER A 67 -7.25 29.16 -10.33
N PRO A 68 -6.33 30.06 -9.94
CA PRO A 68 -6.65 31.47 -9.69
C PRO A 68 -7.24 32.19 -10.93
N ALA A 69 -7.12 31.57 -12.12
CA ALA A 69 -7.73 32.03 -13.36
C ALA A 69 -9.28 32.07 -13.34
N LEU A 70 -9.95 31.28 -12.50
CA LEU A 70 -11.41 31.33 -12.34
C LEU A 70 -11.90 32.37 -11.32
N ALA A 71 -11.01 32.94 -10.49
CA ALA A 71 -11.38 33.96 -9.50
C ALA A 71 -11.39 35.39 -10.05
N LEU A 72 -10.74 35.65 -11.20
CA LEU A 72 -10.59 37.00 -11.76
C LEU A 72 -11.65 37.38 -12.80
N HIS A 73 -12.52 36.46 -13.22
CA HIS A 73 -13.60 36.76 -14.19
C HIS A 73 -14.92 37.23 -13.54
N GLY A 74 -14.94 37.47 -12.22
CA GLY A 74 -16.16 37.77 -11.46
C GLY A 74 -16.30 39.19 -10.89
N ARG A 75 -15.39 40.13 -11.17
CA ARG A 75 -15.53 41.53 -10.70
C ARG A 75 -15.24 42.54 -11.81
N ALA A 76 -16.18 42.65 -12.74
CA ALA A 76 -16.37 43.84 -13.55
C ALA A 76 -17.86 44.06 -13.75
N SER A 77 -18.50 44.70 -12.78
CA SER A 77 -19.71 45.53 -12.90
C SER A 77 -19.93 46.30 -11.61
#